data_AF-A0A963RQG1-F1
#
_entry.id   AF-A0A963RQG1-F1
#
_cell.length_a   1.000
_cell.length_b   1.000
_cell.length_c   1.000
_cell.angle_alpha   90.00
_cell.angle_beta   90.00
_cell.angle_gamma   90.00
#
_symmetry.space_group_name_H-M   'P 1'
#
loop_
_entity.id
_entity.type
_entity.pdbx_description
1 polymer ?
#
loop_
_entity_poly.entity_id
_entity_poly.type
_entity_poly.pdbx_seq_one_letter_code
_entity_poly.pdbx_strand_id
1 'polypeptide(L)'
;MTTTTLSAARMLRELARRLESAERAAIKTAVARAALPAGSSRARVTTANARWTRAAEHRGRCEAALVAAGVDMTQARAMSGGAA
;
A
#
# COMPACT_ATOMS: atom_id res chain seq x y z
N MET A 1 -11.41 -28.44 -14.41
CA MET A 1 -11.06 -27.78 -13.13
C MET A 1 -10.08 -26.60 -13.32
N THR A 2 -10.20 -25.81 -14.39
CA THR A 2 -9.19 -24.78 -14.76
C THR A 2 -9.61 -23.34 -14.42
N THR A 3 -10.91 -23.06 -14.36
CA THR A 3 -11.46 -21.71 -14.18
C THR A 3 -11.25 -21.14 -12.77
N THR A 4 -11.34 -21.99 -11.74
CA THR A 4 -11.21 -21.58 -10.33
C THR A 4 -9.79 -21.07 -10.00
N THR A 5 -8.77 -21.75 -10.53
CA THR A 5 -7.36 -21.39 -10.30
C THR A 5 -6.98 -20.07 -10.97
N LEU A 6 -7.50 -19.81 -12.17
CA LEU A 6 -7.28 -18.54 -12.89
C LEU A 6 -7.94 -17.35 -12.18
N SER A 7 -9.12 -17.54 -11.59
CA SER A 7 -9.83 -16.51 -10.82
C SER A 7 -9.06 -16.13 -9.55
N ALA A 8 -8.55 -17.13 -8.80
CA ALA A 8 -7.75 -16.90 -7.61
C ALA A 8 -6.44 -16.16 -7.92
N ALA A 9 -5.71 -16.57 -8.97
CA ALA A 9 -4.48 -15.90 -9.40
C ALA A 9 -4.72 -14.43 -9.83
N ARG A 10 -5.89 -14.13 -10.42
CA ARG A 10 -6.26 -12.74 -10.75
C ARG A 10 -6.53 -11.92 -9.48
N MET A 11 -7.23 -12.49 -8.50
CA MET A 11 -7.50 -11.84 -7.22
C MET A 11 -6.21 -11.52 -6.46
N LEU A 12 -5.27 -12.46 -6.38
CA LEU A 12 -3.99 -12.25 -5.69
C LEU A 12 -3.15 -11.15 -6.36
N ARG A 13 -3.09 -11.11 -7.70
CA ARG A 13 -2.43 -10.03 -8.44
C ARG A 13 -3.07 -8.67 -8.20
N GLU A 14 -4.39 -8.62 -8.07
CA GLU A 14 -5.08 -7.38 -7.71
C GLU A 14 -4.72 -6.91 -6.31
N LEU A 15 -4.72 -7.81 -5.33
CA LEU A 15 -4.30 -7.48 -3.96
C LEU A 15 -2.84 -7.00 -3.91
N ALA A 16 -1.94 -7.64 -4.65
CA ALA A 16 -0.54 -7.23 -4.76
C ALA A 16 -0.39 -5.82 -5.36
N ARG A 17 -1.10 -5.51 -6.45
CA ARG A 17 -1.09 -4.16 -7.05
C ARG A 17 -1.66 -3.09 -6.12
N ARG A 18 -2.70 -3.44 -5.34
CA ARG A 18 -3.25 -2.54 -4.31
C ARG A 18 -2.25 -2.27 -3.20
N LEU A 19 -1.52 -3.29 -2.74
CA LEU A 19 -0.44 -3.12 -1.77
C LEU A 19 0.66 -2.19 -2.31
N GLU A 20 1.14 -2.43 -3.53
CA GLU A 20 2.16 -1.60 -4.16
C GLU A 20 1.73 -0.14 -4.27
N SER A 21 0.49 0.11 -4.71
CA SER A 21 -0.07 1.47 -4.78
C SER A 21 -0.12 2.13 -3.40
N ALA A 22 -0.53 1.38 -2.36
CA ALA A 22 -0.58 1.87 -1.00
C ALA A 22 0.82 2.15 -0.41
N GLU A 23 1.81 1.32 -0.71
CA GLU A 23 3.22 1.54 -0.36
C GLU A 23 3.74 2.85 -0.99
N ARG A 24 3.52 3.05 -2.29
CA ARG A 24 3.89 4.30 -2.99
C ARG A 24 3.24 5.52 -2.36
N ALA A 25 1.95 5.45 -2.00
CA ALA A 25 1.24 6.54 -1.35
C ALA A 25 1.77 6.84 0.07
N ALA A 26 2.08 5.80 0.84
CA ALA A 26 2.68 5.92 2.17
C ALA A 26 4.07 6.59 2.10
N ILE A 27 4.90 6.20 1.13
CA ILE A 27 6.21 6.82 0.89
C ILE A 27 6.04 8.29 0.49
N LYS A 28 5.17 8.59 -0.48
CA LYS A 28 4.91 9.96 -0.94
C LYS A 28 4.50 10.89 0.21
N THR A 29 3.60 10.42 1.06
CA THR A 29 3.12 11.22 2.21
C THR A 29 4.18 11.33 3.31
N ALA A 30 5.00 10.30 3.53
CA ALA A 30 6.14 10.36 4.44
C ALA A 30 7.19 11.40 3.98
N VAL A 31 7.54 11.41 2.69
CA VAL A 31 8.46 12.39 2.10
C VAL A 31 7.89 13.80 2.21
N ALA A 32 6.61 14.00 1.86
CA ALA A 32 5.96 15.31 1.97
C ALA A 32 5.93 15.85 3.42
N ARG A 33 5.75 14.96 4.39
CA ARG A 33 5.82 15.29 5.82
C ARG A 33 7.24 15.68 6.25
N ALA A 34 8.24 14.91 5.80
CA ALA A 34 9.65 15.18 6.12
C ALA A 34 10.17 16.48 5.49
N ALA A 35 9.62 16.88 4.33
CA ALA A 35 10.00 18.09 3.62
C ALA A 35 9.38 19.39 4.18
N LEU A 36 8.62 19.32 5.27
CA LEU A 36 8.03 20.53 5.88
C LEU A 36 9.14 21.45 6.43
N PRO A 37 9.18 22.74 6.03
CA PRO A 37 10.14 23.69 6.58
C PRO A 37 9.97 23.90 8.09
N ALA A 38 11.07 24.19 8.78
CA ALA A 38 11.03 24.70 10.14
C ALA A 38 10.15 25.96 10.22
N GLY A 39 9.34 26.08 11.28
CA GLY A 39 8.37 27.17 11.42
C GLY A 39 7.07 26.98 10.62
N SER A 40 6.86 25.83 9.97
CA SER A 40 5.56 25.48 9.38
C SER A 40 4.44 25.58 10.41
N SER A 41 3.31 26.16 10.01
CA SER A 41 2.17 26.33 10.90
C SER A 41 1.64 24.98 11.42
N ARG A 42 1.07 24.99 12.64
CA ARG A 42 0.46 23.80 13.26
C ARG A 42 -0.54 23.10 12.32
N ALA A 43 -1.37 23.87 11.61
CA ALA A 43 -2.35 23.31 10.68
C ALA A 43 -1.69 22.52 9.54
N ARG A 44 -0.56 22.99 8.98
CA ARG A 44 0.17 22.27 7.92
C ARG A 44 0.79 20.98 8.45
N VAL A 45 1.42 21.03 9.63
CA VAL A 45 2.00 19.86 10.29
C VAL A 45 0.93 18.80 10.57
N THR A 46 -0.17 19.19 11.20
CA THR A 46 -1.30 18.28 11.51
C THR A 46 -1.87 17.64 10.24
N THR A 47 -2.04 18.42 9.17
CA THR A 47 -2.56 17.92 7.89
C THR A 47 -1.61 16.90 7.27
N ALA A 48 -0.30 17.18 7.25
CA ALA A 48 0.69 16.26 6.71
C ALA A 48 0.74 14.95 7.52
N ASN A 49 0.71 15.05 8.85
CA ASN A 49 0.65 13.88 9.74
C ASN A 49 -0.60 13.05 9.47
N ALA A 50 -1.79 13.68 9.43
CA ALA A 50 -3.04 12.97 9.17
C ALA A 50 -3.05 12.26 7.82
N ARG A 51 -2.50 12.89 6.76
CA ARG A 51 -2.37 12.26 5.43
C ARG A 51 -1.43 11.05 5.48
N TRP A 52 -0.30 11.17 6.16
CA TRP A 52 0.64 10.06 6.33
C TRP A 52 0.01 8.91 7.12
N THR A 53 -0.64 9.18 8.25
CA THR A 53 -1.34 8.17 9.06
C THR A 53 -2.38 7.41 8.24
N ARG A 54 -3.23 8.11 7.49
CA ARG A 54 -4.24 7.46 6.62
C ARG A 54 -3.62 6.56 5.56
N ALA A 55 -2.52 6.99 4.95
CA ALA A 55 -1.79 6.19 3.96
C ALA A 55 -1.14 4.95 4.59
N ALA A 56 -0.55 5.09 5.77
CA ALA A 56 0.05 3.99 6.51
C ALA A 56 -0.99 2.94 6.95
N GLU A 57 -2.14 3.38 7.46
CA GLU A 57 -3.27 2.48 7.78
C GLU A 57 -3.80 1.77 6.54
N HIS A 58 -3.91 2.48 5.40
CA HIS A 58 -4.36 1.86 4.17
C HIS A 58 -3.41 0.77 3.69
N ARG A 59 -2.10 1.02 3.72
CA ARG A 59 -1.06 0.00 3.45
C ARG A 59 -1.25 -1.20 4.38
N GLY A 60 -1.42 -0.98 5.68
CA GLY A 60 -1.64 -2.06 6.64
C GLY A 60 -2.90 -2.90 6.34
N ARG A 61 -4.00 -2.28 5.88
CA ARG A 61 -5.19 -3.02 5.43
C ARG A 61 -4.93 -3.86 4.19
N CYS A 62 -4.11 -3.38 3.24
CA CYS A 62 -3.71 -4.15 2.08
C CYS A 62 -2.82 -5.34 2.46
N GLU A 63 -1.88 -5.16 3.38
CA GLU A 63 -1.04 -6.24 3.92
C GLU A 63 -1.91 -7.29 4.61
N ALA A 64 -2.84 -6.88 5.47
CA ALA A 64 -3.76 -7.79 6.15
C ALA A 64 -4.63 -8.59 5.17
N ALA A 65 -5.07 -8.00 4.06
CA ALA A 65 -5.84 -8.70 3.04
C ALA A 65 -5.03 -9.80 2.33
N LEU A 66 -3.74 -9.56 2.09
CA LEU A 66 -2.84 -10.56 1.50
C LEU A 66 -2.53 -11.69 2.49
N VAL A 67 -2.26 -11.35 3.76
CA VAL A 67 -2.07 -12.34 4.83
C VAL A 67 -3.32 -13.21 5.00
N ALA A 68 -4.51 -12.61 4.99
CA ALA A 68 -5.78 -13.34 5.06
C ALA A 68 -6.01 -14.26 3.86
N ALA A 69 -5.43 -13.92 2.69
CA ALA A 69 -5.44 -14.77 1.50
C ALA A 69 -4.35 -15.86 1.52
N GLY A 70 -3.59 -15.99 2.62
CA GLY A 70 -2.52 -16.98 2.78
C GLY A 70 -1.24 -16.65 2.03
N VAL A 71 -1.06 -15.40 1.60
CA VAL A 71 0.09 -14.94 0.84
C VAL A 71 1.05 -14.18 1.75
N ASP A 72 2.31 -14.61 1.78
CA ASP A 72 3.36 -13.86 2.48
C ASP A 72 3.76 -12.59 1.72
N MET A 73 4.35 -11.61 2.41
CA MET A 73 4.67 -10.32 1.80
C MET A 73 5.78 -10.38 0.75
N THR A 74 6.69 -11.37 0.83
CA THR A 74 7.75 -11.59 -0.16
C THR A 74 7.14 -12.05 -1.47
N GLN A 75 6.21 -13.02 -1.41
CA GLN A 75 5.43 -13.49 -2.55
C GLN A 75 4.54 -12.39 -3.12
N ALA A 76 3.87 -11.61 -2.26
CA ALA A 76 3.03 -10.49 -2.70
C ALA A 76 3.80 -9.48 -3.55
N ARG A 77 5.02 -9.12 -3.14
CA ARG A 77 5.89 -8.19 -3.89
C ARG A 77 6.43 -8.79 -5.19
N ALA A 78 6.63 -10.10 -5.26
CA ALA A 78 6.96 -10.76 -6.52
C ALA A 78 5.79 -10.73 -7.52
N MET A 79 4.54 -10.80 -7.04
CA MET A 79 3.34 -10.84 -7.89
C MET A 79 2.94 -9.49 -8.49
N SER A 80 3.33 -8.36 -7.89
CA SER A 80 3.01 -7.02 -8.43
C SER A 80 3.75 -6.72 -9.74
N GLY A 81 4.90 -7.37 -10.00
CA GLY A 81 5.74 -7.16 -11.19
C GLY A 81 5.30 -7.85 -12.49
N GLY A 82 4.13 -8.50 -12.52
CA GLY A 82 3.75 -9.42 -13.61
C GLY A 82 2.89 -8.87 -14.76
N ALA A 83 2.85 -7.56 -14.99
CA ALA A 83 2.14 -6.99 -16.15
C ALA A 83 2.74 -5.65 -16.57
N ALA A 84 3.77 -5.73 -17.42
CA ALA A 84 4.07 -4.71 -18.42
C ALA A 84 4.10 -5.42 -19.78
#